data_AF-A0A242KWL5-F1
#
_entry.id   AF-A0A242KWL5-F1
#
_cell.length_a   1.000
_cell.length_b   1.000
_cell.length_c   1.000
_cell.angle_alpha   90.00
_cell.angle_beta   90.00
_cell.angle_gamma   90.00
#
_symmetry.space_group_name_H-M   'P 1'
#
loop_
_entity.id
_entity.type
_entity.pdbx_description
1 polymer ?
#
loop_
_entity_poly.entity_id
_entity_poly.type
_entity_poly.pdbx_seq_one_letter_code
_entity_poly.pdbx_strand_id
1 'polypeptide(L)'
;MEKEKKHNKKIWIALALVLLIVGGVLVYFSMQTEEPVPTVSAELLPGLRDASDIEIAERAQEIADANYFTLQIAPTATFENGEAEGSIEIVNPGTNVYPIAVDITLADSDEVIYSSGSIHPNQQIVGAKLDKPLEKGEYVAIARVNIYDPETNERQGITEAELSIIVQN
;
A
#
# COMPACT_ATOMS: atom_id res chain seq x y z
N MET A 1 41.95 -80.64 -51.60
CA MET A 1 41.45 -79.27 -51.35
C MET A 1 41.16 -79.17 -49.86
N GLU A 2 42.03 -78.53 -49.08
CA GLU A 2 41.74 -78.20 -47.69
C GLU A 2 42.08 -76.73 -47.51
N LYS A 3 41.03 -75.90 -47.50
CA LYS A 3 41.17 -74.45 -47.42
C LYS A 3 41.46 -74.05 -45.97
N GLU A 4 42.49 -73.23 -45.85
CA GLU A 4 43.20 -72.79 -44.67
C GLU A 4 42.34 -72.27 -43.50
N LYS A 5 42.89 -72.47 -42.29
CA LYS A 5 42.60 -71.82 -41.00
C LYS A 5 42.33 -70.31 -41.14
N LYS A 6 41.09 -69.94 -41.49
CA LYS A 6 40.67 -68.51 -41.56
C LYS A 6 39.38 -68.23 -40.80
N HIS A 7 38.97 -69.14 -39.91
CA HIS A 7 37.70 -69.05 -39.18
C HIS A 7 37.83 -68.53 -37.75
N ASN A 8 39.05 -68.31 -37.25
CA ASN A 8 39.29 -67.98 -35.84
C ASN A 8 39.41 -66.45 -35.65
N LYS A 9 40.22 -65.78 -36.49
CA LYS A 9 40.48 -64.33 -36.35
C LYS A 9 39.23 -63.46 -36.56
N LYS A 10 38.33 -63.84 -37.48
CA LYS A 10 37.09 -63.10 -37.73
C LYS A 10 36.12 -63.16 -36.56
N ILE A 11 36.08 -64.28 -35.84
CA ILE A 11 35.26 -64.45 -34.63
C ILE A 11 35.80 -63.58 -33.49
N TRP A 12 37.12 -63.55 -33.28
CA TRP A 12 37.73 -62.68 -32.28
C TRP A 12 37.57 -61.19 -32.60
N ILE A 13 37.61 -60.81 -33.88
CA ILE A 13 37.32 -59.43 -34.32
C ILE A 13 35.84 -59.09 -34.10
N ALA A 14 34.92 -60.00 -34.41
CA ALA A 14 33.50 -59.81 -34.16
C ALA A 14 33.20 -59.71 -32.65
N LEU A 15 33.85 -60.54 -31.83
CA LEU A 15 33.71 -60.52 -30.38
C LEU A 15 34.25 -59.23 -29.77
N ALA A 16 35.41 -58.76 -30.24
CA ALA A 16 35.97 -57.47 -29.83
C ALA A 16 35.07 -56.30 -30.25
N LEU A 17 34.47 -56.35 -31.43
CA LEU A 17 33.53 -55.33 -31.91
C LEU A 17 32.26 -55.28 -31.06
N VAL A 18 31.70 -56.45 -30.71
CA VAL A 18 30.54 -56.55 -29.82
C VAL A 18 30.87 -56.03 -28.43
N LEU A 19 32.05 -56.34 -27.89
CA LEU A 19 32.47 -55.87 -26.57
C LEU A 19 32.69 -54.35 -26.54
N LEU A 20 33.15 -53.77 -27.66
CA LEU A 20 33.27 -52.31 -27.85
C LEU A 20 31.89 -51.64 -27.91
N ILE A 21 30.92 -52.26 -28.58
CA ILE A 21 29.54 -51.76 -28.64
C ILE A 21 28.88 -51.83 -27.26
N VAL A 22 29.03 -52.94 -26.53
CA VAL A 22 28.48 -53.09 -25.17
C VAL A 22 29.14 -52.12 -24.20
N GLY A 23 30.46 -51.94 -24.28
CA GLY A 23 31.17 -50.93 -23.49
C GLY A 23 30.70 -49.50 -23.80
N GLY A 24 30.49 -49.18 -25.08
CA GLY A 24 29.93 -47.90 -25.50
C GLY A 24 28.51 -47.66 -25.01
N VAL A 25 27.65 -48.69 -25.02
CA VAL A 25 26.28 -48.62 -24.50
C VAL A 25 26.29 -48.45 -22.98
N LEU A 26 27.16 -49.16 -22.26
CA LEU A 26 27.29 -48.99 -20.80
C LEU A 26 27.79 -47.60 -20.42
N VAL A 27 28.77 -47.05 -21.14
CA VAL A 27 29.23 -45.66 -20.93
C VAL A 27 28.14 -44.66 -21.31
N TYR A 28 27.39 -44.91 -22.39
CA TYR A 28 26.26 -44.08 -22.80
C TYR A 28 25.14 -44.04 -21.75
N PHE A 29 24.80 -45.19 -21.16
CA PHE A 29 23.85 -45.26 -20.04
C PHE A 29 24.40 -44.68 -18.73
N SER A 30 25.70 -44.83 -18.44
CA SER A 30 26.31 -44.23 -17.25
C SER A 30 26.50 -42.71 -17.37
N MET A 31 26.61 -42.17 -18.59
CA MET A 31 26.65 -40.72 -18.85
C MET A 31 25.26 -40.10 -18.98
N GLN A 32 24.18 -40.89 -18.86
CA GLN A 32 22.82 -40.39 -18.64
C GLN A 32 22.68 -39.96 -17.16
N THR A 33 23.51 -39.02 -16.76
CA THR A 33 23.26 -38.19 -15.59
C THR A 33 21.99 -37.41 -15.90
N GLU A 34 20.94 -37.62 -15.12
CA GLU A 34 19.76 -36.77 -15.17
C GLU A 34 20.22 -35.34 -14.87
N GLU A 35 20.25 -34.50 -15.90
CA GLU A 35 20.28 -33.05 -15.73
C GLU A 35 19.12 -32.73 -14.77
N PRO A 36 19.36 -32.11 -13.60
CA PRO A 36 18.28 -31.71 -12.74
C PRO A 36 17.43 -30.72 -13.53
N VAL A 37 16.27 -31.18 -14.01
CA VAL A 37 15.23 -30.30 -14.51
C VAL A 37 15.04 -29.24 -13.45
N PRO A 38 15.26 -27.95 -13.74
CA PRO A 38 15.06 -26.92 -12.76
C PRO A 38 13.59 -27.06 -12.33
N THR A 39 13.38 -27.42 -11.08
CA THR A 39 12.06 -27.38 -10.47
C THR A 39 11.71 -25.92 -10.39
N VAL A 40 11.14 -25.40 -11.47
CA VAL A 40 10.57 -24.06 -11.48
C VAL A 40 9.45 -24.13 -10.45
N SER A 41 9.67 -23.50 -9.30
CA SER A 41 8.67 -23.38 -8.26
C SER A 41 7.36 -22.95 -8.90
N ALA A 42 6.28 -23.70 -8.65
CA ALA A 42 4.92 -23.36 -9.09
C ALA A 42 4.45 -21.98 -8.59
N GLU A 43 5.23 -21.37 -7.69
CA GLU A 43 5.09 -20.04 -7.11
C GLU A 43 5.20 -18.87 -8.11
N LEU A 44 5.58 -19.13 -9.37
CA LEU A 44 5.67 -18.13 -10.43
C LEU A 44 4.56 -18.23 -11.50
N LEU A 45 3.54 -19.07 -11.32
CA LEU A 45 2.36 -19.08 -12.19
C LEU A 45 1.34 -18.04 -11.72
N PRO A 46 1.11 -16.93 -12.45
CA PRO A 46 0.06 -15.99 -12.12
C PRO A 46 -1.30 -16.65 -12.43
N GLY A 47 -2.04 -17.08 -11.39
CA GLY A 47 -3.43 -17.51 -11.60
C GLY A 47 -4.02 -18.51 -10.62
N LEU A 48 -3.27 -19.08 -9.68
CA LEU A 48 -3.83 -19.93 -8.62
C LEU A 48 -3.45 -19.33 -7.26
N ARG A 49 -4.24 -18.34 -6.83
CA ARG A 49 -4.28 -17.93 -5.42
C ARG A 49 -5.31 -18.84 -4.75
N ASP A 50 -4.96 -19.43 -3.60
CA ASP A 50 -5.93 -20.23 -2.86
C ASP A 50 -7.12 -19.36 -2.47
N ALA A 51 -8.33 -19.90 -2.41
CA ALA A 51 -9.53 -19.14 -2.03
C ALA A 51 -9.36 -18.47 -0.66
N SER A 52 -8.58 -19.08 0.25
CA SER A 52 -8.16 -18.48 1.52
C SER A 52 -7.32 -17.22 1.34
N ASP A 53 -6.44 -17.18 0.34
CA ASP A 53 -5.56 -16.02 0.07
C ASP A 53 -6.31 -14.86 -0.57
N ILE A 54 -7.42 -15.15 -1.26
CA ILE A 54 -8.35 -14.14 -1.78
C ILE A 54 -9.18 -13.56 -0.62
N GLU A 55 -9.80 -14.40 0.21
CA GLU A 55 -10.58 -13.94 1.37
C GLU A 55 -9.73 -13.16 2.38
N ILE A 56 -8.47 -13.57 2.60
CA ILE A 56 -7.55 -12.83 3.48
C ILE A 56 -7.18 -11.48 2.86
N ALA A 57 -6.93 -11.43 1.54
CA ALA A 57 -6.64 -10.17 0.85
C ALA A 57 -7.86 -9.25 0.82
N GLU A 58 -9.06 -9.76 0.60
CA GLU A 58 -10.31 -9.01 0.63
C GLU A 58 -10.58 -8.46 2.04
N ARG A 59 -10.46 -9.27 3.11
CA ARG A 59 -10.57 -8.76 4.48
C ARG A 59 -9.49 -7.73 4.80
N ALA A 60 -8.25 -7.95 4.35
CA ALA A 60 -7.18 -7.00 4.57
C ALA A 60 -7.45 -5.67 3.85
N GLN A 61 -8.03 -5.73 2.64
CA GLN A 61 -8.46 -4.56 1.88
C GLN A 61 -9.64 -3.87 2.56
N GLU A 62 -10.65 -4.59 3.02
CA GLU A 62 -11.77 -4.03 3.79
C GLU A 62 -11.30 -3.31 5.06
N ILE A 63 -10.35 -3.90 5.79
CA ILE A 63 -9.74 -3.27 6.97
C ILE A 63 -8.93 -2.04 6.57
N ALA A 64 -8.17 -2.10 5.48
CA ALA A 64 -7.38 -0.97 4.99
C ALA A 64 -8.28 0.18 4.52
N ASP A 65 -9.35 -0.12 3.78
CA ASP A 65 -10.33 0.83 3.27
C ASP A 65 -11.13 1.46 4.42
N ALA A 66 -11.53 0.68 5.42
CA ALA A 66 -12.18 1.18 6.64
C ALA A 66 -11.25 2.08 7.47
N ASN A 67 -9.93 1.95 7.31
CA ASN A 67 -8.93 2.80 7.96
C ASN A 67 -8.54 4.03 7.12
N TYR A 68 -9.12 4.21 5.93
CA TYR A 68 -8.80 5.33 5.06
C TYR A 68 -9.59 6.57 5.46
N PHE A 69 -8.92 7.47 6.18
CA PHE A 69 -9.48 8.78 6.56
C PHE A 69 -9.24 9.83 5.47
N THR A 70 -10.29 10.54 5.05
CA THR A 70 -10.19 11.66 4.10
C THR A 70 -10.62 12.97 4.76
N LEU A 71 -9.73 13.96 4.81
CA LEU A 71 -10.07 15.33 5.24
C LEU A 71 -10.28 16.23 4.02
N GLN A 72 -11.34 17.01 4.04
CA GLN A 72 -11.57 18.10 3.09
C GLN A 72 -11.62 19.41 3.86
N ILE A 73 -10.61 20.26 3.65
CA ILE A 73 -10.50 21.59 4.25
C ILE A 73 -10.11 22.59 3.18
N ALA A 74 -10.76 23.76 3.16
CA ALA A 74 -10.37 24.83 2.27
C ALA A 74 -8.98 25.37 2.67
N PRO A 75 -8.05 25.55 1.72
CA PRO A 75 -6.70 26.04 2.00
C PRO A 75 -6.68 27.54 2.38
N THR A 76 -7.80 28.23 2.23
CA THR A 76 -7.91 29.66 2.51
C THR A 76 -9.22 29.95 3.23
N ALA A 77 -9.12 30.67 4.35
CA ALA A 77 -10.25 31.19 5.09
C ALA A 77 -10.27 32.71 5.00
N THR A 78 -11.43 33.29 4.69
CA THR A 78 -11.58 34.74 4.49
C THR A 78 -12.56 35.34 5.49
N PHE A 79 -12.15 36.41 6.15
CA PHE A 79 -12.91 37.12 7.18
C PHE A 79 -13.05 38.59 6.79
N GLU A 80 -14.25 39.16 7.01
CA GLU A 80 -14.47 40.59 6.80
C GLU A 80 -13.65 41.42 7.79
N ASN A 81 -13.64 41.02 9.07
CA ASN A 81 -12.81 41.56 10.15
C ASN A 81 -12.59 40.46 11.21
N GLY A 82 -11.66 40.66 12.14
CA GLY A 82 -11.30 39.66 13.15
C GLY A 82 -12.44 39.21 14.09
N GLU A 83 -13.54 39.96 14.18
CA GLU A 83 -14.68 39.62 15.04
C GLU A 83 -15.88 39.04 14.28
N ALA A 84 -15.87 39.13 12.96
CA ALA A 84 -16.93 38.66 12.08
C ALA A 84 -16.83 37.15 11.86
N GLU A 85 -17.95 36.57 11.45
CA GLU A 85 -17.95 35.21 10.91
C GLU A 85 -17.24 35.21 9.55
N GLY A 86 -16.27 34.32 9.39
CA GLY A 86 -15.54 34.13 8.14
C GLY A 86 -15.91 32.84 7.44
N SER A 87 -15.51 32.74 6.18
CA SER A 87 -15.65 31.52 5.37
C SER A 87 -14.56 30.53 5.76
N ILE A 88 -14.92 29.50 6.52
CA ILE A 88 -14.09 28.32 6.80
C ILE A 88 -14.87 27.11 6.33
N GLU A 89 -14.32 26.36 5.37
CA GLU A 89 -14.93 25.13 4.87
C GLU A 89 -14.16 23.91 5.39
N ILE A 90 -14.82 23.11 6.23
CA ILE A 90 -14.32 21.83 6.75
C ILE A 90 -15.41 20.81 6.55
N VAL A 91 -15.15 19.75 5.80
CA VAL A 91 -16.11 18.68 5.52
C VAL A 91 -15.58 17.37 6.10
N ASN A 92 -16.42 16.67 6.85
CA ASN A 92 -16.21 15.27 7.21
C ASN A 92 -17.10 14.39 6.31
N PRO A 93 -16.57 13.85 5.19
CA PRO A 93 -17.36 13.07 4.25
C PRO A 93 -18.04 11.88 4.92
N GLY A 94 -19.21 11.49 4.43
CA GLY A 94 -19.92 10.30 4.94
C GLY A 94 -19.18 8.97 4.74
N THR A 95 -18.12 8.98 3.93
CA THR A 95 -17.22 7.83 3.77
C THR A 95 -16.31 7.62 4.97
N ASN A 96 -16.07 8.67 5.78
CA ASN A 96 -15.35 8.53 7.03
C ASN A 96 -16.30 7.99 8.10
N VAL A 97 -15.87 6.99 8.86
CA VAL A 97 -16.64 6.45 10.00
C VAL A 97 -16.29 7.12 11.33
N TYR A 98 -15.28 7.99 11.33
CA TYR A 98 -14.73 8.62 12.54
C TYR A 98 -15.25 10.06 12.72
N PRO A 99 -15.68 10.45 13.93
CA PRO A 99 -15.81 11.84 14.32
C PRO A 99 -14.44 12.53 14.33
N ILE A 100 -14.41 13.80 13.93
CA ILE A 100 -13.18 14.61 13.94
C ILE A 100 -13.36 15.89 14.73
N ALA A 101 -12.28 16.49 15.22
CA ALA A 101 -12.28 17.88 15.69
C ALA A 101 -11.09 18.62 15.11
N VAL A 102 -11.32 19.85 14.66
CA VAL A 102 -10.31 20.69 14.02
C VAL A 102 -10.00 21.88 14.91
N ASP A 103 -8.74 21.97 15.32
CA ASP A 103 -8.20 23.13 16.03
C ASP A 103 -7.27 23.89 15.09
N ILE A 104 -7.50 25.18 14.88
CA ILE A 104 -6.67 26.02 14.03
C ILE A 104 -5.74 26.83 14.93
N THR A 105 -4.44 26.66 14.74
CA THR A 105 -3.39 27.41 15.42
C THR A 105 -2.66 28.34 14.46
N LEU A 106 -2.23 29.50 14.93
CA LEU A 106 -1.31 30.34 14.17
C LEU A 106 0.07 29.70 14.09
N ALA A 107 0.70 29.69 12.91
CA ALA A 107 1.98 29.00 12.70
C ALA A 107 3.17 29.69 13.41
N ASP A 108 3.08 30.98 13.67
CA ASP A 108 4.12 31.79 14.30
C ASP A 108 4.08 31.73 15.84
N SER A 109 2.88 31.70 16.44
CA SER A 109 2.70 31.70 17.90
C SER A 109 2.23 30.37 18.50
N ASP A 110 1.85 29.38 17.68
CA ASP A 110 1.15 28.14 18.07
C ASP A 110 -0.13 28.41 18.89
N GLU A 111 -0.70 29.61 18.74
CA GLU A 111 -1.88 30.04 19.48
C GLU A 111 -3.14 29.52 18.79
N VAL A 112 -3.99 28.80 19.54
CA VAL A 112 -5.32 28.38 19.07
C VAL A 112 -6.21 29.61 18.91
N ILE A 113 -6.71 29.80 17.70
CA ILE A 113 -7.59 30.91 17.30
C ILE A 113 -8.99 30.45 16.92
N TYR A 114 -9.19 29.16 16.71
CA TYR A 114 -10.49 28.55 16.44
C TYR A 114 -10.48 27.06 16.80
N SER A 115 -11.58 26.58 17.38
CA SER A 115 -11.86 25.15 17.53
C SER A 115 -13.25 24.80 17.00
N SER A 116 -13.33 23.81 16.12
CA SER A 116 -14.60 23.38 15.52
C SER A 116 -15.49 22.58 16.46
N GLY A 117 -14.92 22.02 17.53
CA GLY A 117 -15.55 20.91 18.24
C GLY A 117 -15.70 19.67 17.36
N SER A 118 -16.56 18.73 17.78
CA SER A 118 -16.74 17.45 17.07
C SER A 118 -17.60 17.61 15.80
N ILE A 119 -17.08 17.13 14.68
CA ILE A 119 -17.70 17.04 13.37
C ILE A 119 -17.87 15.56 13.05
N HIS A 120 -19.11 15.07 13.09
CA HIS A 120 -19.45 13.68 12.78
C HIS A 120 -19.45 13.42 11.27
N PRO A 121 -19.42 12.15 10.85
CA PRO A 121 -19.60 11.79 9.44
C PRO A 121 -20.84 12.44 8.82
N ASN A 122 -20.72 12.92 7.58
CA ASN A 122 -21.75 13.69 6.85
C ASN A 122 -22.03 15.10 7.40
N GLN A 123 -21.14 15.66 8.23
CA GLN A 123 -21.24 17.05 8.69
C GLN A 123 -20.18 17.93 8.04
N GLN A 124 -20.51 19.22 7.94
CA GLN A 124 -19.61 20.24 7.43
C GLN A 124 -19.78 21.55 8.19
N ILE A 125 -18.71 22.34 8.17
CA ILE A 125 -18.66 23.73 8.61
C ILE A 125 -18.37 24.55 7.36
N VAL A 126 -19.11 25.63 7.14
CA VAL A 126 -18.96 26.55 5.99
C VAL A 126 -18.62 27.97 6.45
N GLY A 127 -18.92 28.28 7.72
CA GLY A 127 -18.64 29.56 8.33
C GLY A 127 -18.38 29.39 9.81
N ALA A 128 -17.44 30.18 10.33
CA ALA A 128 -17.13 30.19 11.75
C ALA A 128 -16.55 31.54 12.19
N LYS A 129 -16.75 31.85 13.46
CA LYS A 129 -16.14 33.00 14.12
C LYS A 129 -14.86 32.53 14.83
N LEU A 130 -13.80 33.33 14.74
CA LEU A 130 -12.57 33.07 15.50
C LEU A 130 -12.82 33.32 16.99
N ASP A 131 -12.25 32.45 17.83
CA ASP A 131 -12.25 32.62 19.28
C ASP A 131 -11.41 33.83 19.71
N LYS A 132 -10.44 34.20 18.88
CA LYS A 132 -9.57 35.37 19.07
C LYS A 132 -9.63 36.28 17.85
N PRO A 133 -9.91 37.58 18.06
CA PRO A 133 -9.91 38.52 16.96
C PRO A 133 -8.50 38.72 16.43
N LEU A 134 -8.38 38.67 15.11
CA LEU A 134 -7.15 38.97 14.38
C LEU A 134 -7.24 40.35 13.75
N GLU A 135 -6.11 41.05 13.69
CA GLU A 135 -6.01 42.30 12.95
C GLU A 135 -6.06 42.05 11.44
N LYS A 136 -6.25 43.12 10.67
CA LYS A 136 -6.20 43.06 9.21
C LYS A 136 -4.84 42.55 8.74
N GLY A 137 -4.85 41.48 7.96
CA GLY A 137 -3.63 40.86 7.46
C GLY A 137 -3.85 39.49 6.84
N GLU A 138 -2.75 38.85 6.46
CA GLU A 138 -2.69 37.46 6.04
C GLU A 138 -1.83 36.68 7.03
N TYR A 139 -2.36 35.55 7.51
CA TYR A 139 -1.74 34.71 8.52
C TYR A 139 -1.65 33.29 8.02
N VAL A 140 -0.50 32.64 8.25
CA VAL A 140 -0.35 31.20 8.03
C VAL A 140 -0.82 30.50 9.29
N ALA A 141 -1.72 29.53 9.14
CA ALA A 141 -2.29 28.76 10.23
C ALA A 141 -2.20 27.26 9.93
N ILE A 142 -2.22 26.47 11.00
CA ILE A 142 -2.18 25.01 10.97
C ILE A 142 -3.49 24.50 11.54
N ALA A 143 -4.27 23.80 10.73
CA ALA A 143 -5.43 23.04 11.16
C ALA A 143 -4.99 21.66 11.64
N ARG A 144 -5.01 21.45 12.96
CA ARG A 144 -4.81 20.16 13.60
C ARG A 144 -6.14 19.41 13.66
N VAL A 145 -6.23 18.32 12.91
CA VAL A 145 -7.42 17.47 12.88
C VAL A 145 -7.18 16.25 13.76
N ASN A 146 -7.92 16.22 14.87
CA ASN A 146 -7.98 15.11 15.80
C ASN A 146 -9.06 14.13 15.35
N ILE A 147 -8.71 12.86 15.20
CA ILE A 147 -9.61 11.78 14.79
C ILE A 147 -9.97 10.97 16.04
N TYR A 148 -11.26 10.74 16.26
CA TYR A 148 -11.77 10.06 17.45
C TYR A 148 -12.45 8.74 17.11
N ASP A 149 -12.41 7.82 18.06
CA ASP A 149 -13.21 6.61 18.04
C ASP A 149 -14.70 6.94 18.32
N PRO A 150 -15.65 6.49 17.49
CA PRO A 150 -17.07 6.80 17.68
C PRO A 150 -17.70 6.15 18.93
N GLU A 151 -17.14 5.04 19.44
CA GLU A 151 -17.68 4.32 20.59
C GLU A 151 -17.02 4.78 21.90
N THR A 152 -15.69 4.89 21.92
CA THR A 152 -14.93 5.20 23.14
C THR A 152 -14.64 6.69 23.32
N ASN A 153 -14.77 7.50 22.26
CA ASN A 153 -14.31 8.90 22.19
C ASN A 153 -12.80 9.07 22.46
N GLU A 154 -12.01 8.00 22.34
CA GLU A 154 -10.56 8.10 22.44
C GLU A 154 -9.96 8.64 21.14
N ARG A 155 -8.94 9.48 21.25
CA ARG A 155 -8.24 10.02 20.09
C ARG A 155 -7.39 8.93 19.44
N GLN A 156 -7.74 8.57 18.21
CA GLN A 156 -7.07 7.53 17.40
C GLN A 156 -5.92 8.10 16.56
N GLY A 157 -6.02 9.36 16.15
CA GLY A 157 -5.03 9.97 15.26
C GLY A 157 -5.03 11.49 15.29
N ILE A 158 -3.96 12.04 14.74
CA ILE A 158 -3.82 13.46 14.48
C ILE A 158 -3.20 13.65 13.08
N THR A 159 -3.76 14.60 12.33
CA THR A 159 -3.18 15.06 11.08
C THR A 159 -3.18 16.59 11.06
N GLU A 160 -2.29 17.19 10.29
CA GLU A 160 -2.15 18.64 10.20
C GLU A 160 -2.27 19.08 8.74
N ALA A 161 -2.95 20.20 8.53
CA ALA A 161 -3.06 20.86 7.23
C ALA A 161 -2.74 22.35 7.39
N GLU A 162 -1.92 22.89 6.51
CA GLU A 162 -1.66 24.33 6.44
C GLU A 162 -2.80 25.05 5.72
N LEU A 163 -3.19 26.23 6.20
CA LEU A 163 -4.14 27.12 5.55
C LEU A 163 -3.74 28.60 5.73
N SER A 164 -4.21 29.44 4.80
CA SER A 164 -4.06 30.90 4.87
C SER A 164 -5.34 31.54 5.42
N ILE A 165 -5.19 32.40 6.43
CA ILE A 165 -6.29 33.22 6.97
C ILE A 165 -6.11 34.64 6.47
N ILE A 166 -7.14 35.17 5.80
CA ILE A 166 -7.15 36.52 5.23
C ILE A 166 -8.21 37.35 5.95
N VAL A 167 -7.78 38.39 6.66
CA VAL A 167 -8.66 39.37 7.32
C VAL A 167 -8.64 40.68 6.52
N GLN A 168 -9.80 41.10 6.01
CA GLN A 168 -9.87 42.19 5.03
C GLN A 168 -9.85 43.60 5.64
N ASN A 169 -10.54 43.82 6.76
CA ASN A 169 -10.77 45.15 7.35
C ASN A 169 -10.33 45.25 8.80
#